data_AF-A0A2K4IBT7-F1
#
_entry.id   AF-A0A2K4IBT7-F1
#
_cell.length_a   1.000
_cell.length_b   1.000
_cell.length_c   1.000
_cell.angle_alpha   90.00
_cell.angle_beta   90.00
_cell.angle_gamma   90.00
#
_symmetry.space_group_name_H-M   'P 1'
#
loop_
_entity.id
_entity.type
_entity.pdbx_description
1 polymer ?
#
loop_
_entity_poly.entity_id
_entity_poly.type
_entity_poly.pdbx_seq_one_letter_code
_entity_poly.pdbx_strand_id
1 'polypeptide(L)' 'MDTIVLYGSDDREESLSLPAGPMELVEPEIDRIIRDPANAWAERYEFYGHGSQVDQYGFPIYAGRHQ' A
#
# COMPACT_ATOMS: atom_id res chain seq x y z
N MET A 1 -5.62 -11.26 -4.57
CA MET A 1 -5.21 -10.12 -5.40
C MET A 1 -4.68 -9.10 -4.42
N ASP A 2 -3.50 -8.57 -4.67
CA ASP A 2 -2.91 -7.60 -3.77
C ASP A 2 -3.45 -6.21 -4.12
N THR A 3 -3.66 -5.37 -3.13
CA THR A 3 -4.30 -4.06 -3.31
C THR A 3 -3.57 -3.04 -2.48
N ILE A 4 -3.36 -1.86 -3.04
CA ILE A 4 -2.93 -0.68 -2.28
C ILE A 4 -4.10 0.31 -2.24
N VAL A 5 -4.38 0.83 -1.06
CA VAL A 5 -5.38 1.87 -0.83
C VAL A 5 -4.63 3.15 -0.47
N LEU A 6 -4.94 4.23 -1.18
CA LEU A 6 -4.38 5.56 -0.97
C LEU A 6 -5.42 6.42 -0.25
N TYR A 7 -4.99 7.16 0.77
CA TYR A 7 -5.83 8.04 1.57
C TYR A 7 -5.28 9.46 1.51
N GLY A 8 -6.15 10.43 1.26
CA GLY A 8 -5.84 11.85 1.25
C GLY A 8 -6.79 12.65 2.13
N SER A 9 -6.63 13.97 2.09
CA SER A 9 -7.54 14.90 2.77
C SER A 9 -8.97 14.83 2.20
N ASP A 10 -9.94 15.31 2.98
CA ASP A 10 -11.38 15.34 2.63
C ASP A 10 -12.01 13.95 2.39
N ASP A 11 -11.60 12.94 3.17
CA ASP A 11 -12.07 11.55 3.07
C ASP A 11 -11.86 10.92 1.67
N ARG A 12 -10.90 11.45 0.89
CA ARG A 12 -10.57 10.89 -0.42
C ARG A 12 -9.83 9.56 -0.25
N GLU A 13 -10.37 8.53 -0.89
CA GLU A 13 -9.83 7.17 -0.91
C GLU A 13 -9.76 6.64 -2.35
N GLU A 14 -8.65 5.98 -2.72
CA GLU A 14 -8.51 5.33 -4.02
C GLU A 14 -7.82 3.96 -3.88
N SER A 15 -8.42 2.92 -4.47
CA SER A 15 -7.91 1.55 -4.43
C SER A 15 -7.29 1.15 -5.77
N LEU A 16 -6.04 0.70 -5.74
CA LEU A 16 -5.29 0.26 -6.91
C LEU A 16 -4.93 -1.22 -6.78
N SER A 17 -5.20 -1.95 -7.85
CA SER A 17 -4.88 -3.36 -7.97
C SER A 17 -3.39 -3.56 -8.29
N LEU A 18 -2.75 -4.45 -7.55
CA LEU A 18 -1.36 -4.83 -7.76
C LEU A 18 -1.24 -6.20 -8.41
N PRO A 19 -0.18 -6.44 -9.21
CA PRO A 19 0.11 -7.77 -9.72
C PRO A 19 0.32 -8.72 -8.54
N ALA A 20 -0.35 -9.89 -8.58
CA ALA A 20 -0.13 -10.92 -7.57
C ALA A 20 1.26 -11.54 -7.77
N GLY A 21 2.07 -11.59 -6.72
CA GLY A 21 3.43 -12.11 -6.82
C GLY A 21 4.20 -12.05 -5.51
N PRO A 22 5.44 -12.57 -5.49
CA PRO A 22 6.34 -12.37 -4.36
C PRO A 22 6.58 -10.87 -4.12
N MET A 23 6.87 -10.52 -2.86
CA MET A 23 7.03 -9.13 -2.42
C MET A 23 8.07 -8.35 -3.25
N GLU A 24 9.13 -9.04 -3.72
CA GLU A 24 10.16 -8.48 -4.61
C GLU A 24 9.61 -7.90 -5.93
N LEU A 25 8.45 -8.38 -6.40
CA LEU A 25 7.76 -7.84 -7.57
C LEU A 25 6.73 -6.77 -7.22
N VAL A 26 6.22 -6.82 -5.99
CA VAL A 26 5.16 -5.93 -5.50
C VAL A 26 5.74 -4.62 -4.96
N GLU A 27 6.88 -4.66 -4.27
CA GLU A 27 7.54 -3.47 -3.71
C GLU A 27 7.87 -2.41 -4.74
N PRO A 28 8.50 -2.71 -5.89
CA PRO A 28 8.79 -1.70 -6.91
C PRO A 28 7.51 -1.04 -7.44
N GLU A 29 6.41 -1.78 -7.41
CA GLU A 29 5.14 -1.34 -7.96
C GLU A 29 4.34 -0.49 -6.96
N ILE A 30 4.40 -0.82 -5.68
CA ILE A 30 3.98 0.06 -4.57
C ILE A 30 4.78 1.37 -4.63
N ASP A 31 6.10 1.28 -4.80
CA ASP A 31 6.99 2.45 -4.89
C ASP A 31 6.64 3.34 -6.08
N ARG A 32 6.35 2.74 -7.24
CA ARG A 32 5.89 3.48 -8.42
C ARG A 32 4.59 4.22 -8.15
N ILE A 33 3.62 3.56 -7.51
CA ILE A 33 2.30 4.13 -7.19
C ILE A 33 2.43 5.31 -6.21
N ILE A 34 3.19 5.16 -5.13
CA ILE A 34 3.36 6.21 -4.10
C ILE A 34 4.08 7.44 -4.68
N ARG A 35 5.03 7.24 -5.61
CA ARG A 35 5.82 8.32 -6.21
C ARG A 35 5.17 8.93 -7.46
N ASP A 36 4.05 8.41 -7.92
CA ASP A 36 3.34 8.94 -9.08
C ASP A 36 2.80 10.35 -8.76
N PRO A 37 3.10 11.39 -9.57
CA PRO A 37 2.52 12.72 -9.39
C PRO A 37 0.99 12.75 -9.36
N ALA A 38 0.32 11.80 -10.03
CA ALA A 38 -1.12 11.64 -9.98
C ALA A 38 -1.64 11.25 -8.59
N ASN A 39 -0.78 10.67 -7.76
CA ASN A 39 -1.05 10.22 -6.39
C ASN A 39 -0.45 11.14 -5.32
N ALA A 40 0.12 12.28 -5.70
CA ALA A 40 0.74 13.24 -4.76
C ALA A 40 -0.25 13.85 -3.74
N TRP A 41 -1.56 13.65 -3.95
CA TRP A 41 -2.62 14.01 -3.00
C TRP A 41 -2.74 13.01 -1.84
N ALA A 42 -2.18 11.81 -1.98
CA ALA A 42 -2.25 10.78 -0.96
C ALA A 42 -1.26 11.09 0.17
N GLU A 43 -1.77 11.22 1.38
CA GLU A 43 -0.99 11.48 2.59
C GLU A 43 -0.59 10.17 3.28
N ARG A 44 -1.34 9.09 3.03
CA ARG A 44 -1.15 7.76 3.60
C ARG A 44 -1.50 6.68 2.57
N TYR A 45 -0.99 5.48 2.80
CA TYR A 45 -1.40 4.30 2.05
C TYR A 45 -1.47 3.06 2.95
N GLU A 46 -2.28 2.08 2.53
CA GLU A 46 -2.36 0.75 3.14
C GLU A 46 -2.23 -0.32 2.06
N PHE A 47 -1.47 -1.37 2.34
CA PHE A 47 -1.30 -2.50 1.44
C PHE A 47 -2.00 -3.74 2.00
N TYR A 48 -2.90 -4.29 1.20
CA TYR A 48 -3.65 -5.51 1.42
C TYR A 48 -3.14 -6.59 0.47
N GLY A 49 -2.04 -7.23 0.85
CA GLY A 49 -1.59 -8.45 0.20
C GLY A 49 -2.40 -9.65 0.68
N HIS A 50 -2.51 -10.70 -0.15
CA HIS A 50 -3.06 -11.99 0.27
C HIS A 50 -2.25 -12.68 1.39
N GLY A 51 -1.15 -12.07 1.85
CA GLY A 51 -0.63 -12.28 3.20
C GLY A 51 0.73 -11.61 3.49
N SER A 52 0.76 -10.31 3.86
CA SER A 52 1.66 -9.67 4.88
C SER A 52 1.59 -8.12 4.85
N GLN A 53 1.57 -7.45 6.01
CA GLN A 53 1.70 -5.98 6.23
C GLN A 53 3.24 -5.65 6.37
N VAL A 54 3.84 -4.39 6.34
CA VAL A 54 5.32 -4.02 6.50
C VAL A 54 5.63 -2.64 7.21
N ASP A 55 6.78 -2.47 7.92
CA ASP A 55 7.15 -1.47 8.96
C ASP A 55 8.21 -0.42 8.54
N GLN A 56 8.59 0.50 9.45
CA GLN A 56 9.44 1.68 9.17
C GLN A 56 10.88 1.38 8.69
N TYR A 57 11.32 0.11 8.66
CA TYR A 57 12.63 -0.29 8.12
C TYR A 57 12.54 -1.30 6.96
N GLY A 58 11.34 -1.60 6.48
CA GLY A 58 11.10 -2.57 5.39
C GLY A 58 10.75 -3.99 5.86
N PHE A 59 10.32 -4.19 7.11
CA PHE A 59 9.97 -5.52 7.65
C PHE A 59 8.46 -5.75 7.72
N PRO A 60 7.93 -6.93 7.39
CA PRO A 60 6.50 -7.19 7.52
C PRO A 60 5.81 -6.84 8.88
N ILE A 61 4.89 -5.86 8.92
CA ILE A 61 3.87 -5.65 9.96
C ILE A 61 2.89 -6.83 9.80
N TYR A 62 2.34 -7.37 10.87
CA TYR A 62 1.28 -8.39 10.77
C TYR A 62 0.12 -7.86 11.58
N ALA A 63 -1.10 -7.90 11.02
CA ALA A 63 -2.25 -7.16 11.52
C ALA A 63 -2.48 -7.38 13.02
N GLY A 64 -2.14 -6.37 13.82
CA GLY A 64 -2.57 -6.26 15.19
C GLY A 64 -3.86 -5.44 15.22
N ARG A 65 -5.01 -6.11 15.19
CA ARG A 65 -6.28 -5.55 15.67
C ARG A 65 -6.11 -4.91 17.07
N HIS A 66 -7.10 -4.09 17.42
CA HIS A 66 -7.45 -3.52 18.74
C HIS A 66 -6.87 -2.11 18.95
N GLN A 67 -7.65 -1.03 19.14
CA GLN A 67 -9.04 -0.87 19.62
C GLN A 67 -9.67 0.36 18.97
#